data_AF-A0A4U5P9G7-F1
#
_entry.id   AF-A0A4U5P9G7-F1
#
_cell.length_a   1.000
_cell.length_b   1.000
_cell.length_c   1.000
_cell.angle_alpha   90.00
_cell.angle_beta   90.00
_cell.angle_gamma   90.00
#
_symmetry.space_group_name_H-M   'P 1'
#
loop_
_entity.id
_entity.type
_entity.pdbx_description
1 polymer ?
#
loop_
_entity_poly.entity_id
_entity_poly.type
_entity_poly.pdbx_seq_one_letter_code
_entity_poly.pdbx_strand_id
1 'polypeptide(L)'
;MAIVHYYFSISSQVWWVVLCFTWFLAAFLKWAPESIEALSTYFHVAGWGFPTLFTLGVLVTNQVDGDVFTGICSVGNLRPDALFHFVFLPHVISLGIGIVLFAVGFVSMFRIRKYIYNVKHNGIEQNVRKLEKLMMRLSLFAVCYMIPAIVYAICLFLQTQYADAWLTNWYSIRCNRPDRLSFGFTQNRDQCPIDMDSMKPEKALFFFRYLSQLVIGIMCAFWICSPKTYGSYAQAYARIVHGRSPVRTNVH
;
A
#
# COMPACT_ATOMS: atom_id res chain seq x y z
N MET A 1 3.32 15.99 10.31
CA MET A 1 2.42 14.94 9.77
C MET A 1 2.81 14.46 8.36
N ALA A 2 3.19 15.33 7.41
CA ALA A 2 3.56 14.93 6.03
C ALA A 2 4.62 13.82 5.96
N ILE A 3 5.71 13.97 6.72
CA ILE A 3 6.84 13.02 6.76
C ILE A 3 6.36 11.64 7.20
N VAL A 4 5.58 11.59 8.29
CA VAL A 4 5.04 10.36 8.86
C VAL A 4 4.14 9.65 7.86
N HIS A 5 3.20 10.39 7.25
CA HIS A 5 2.28 9.84 6.25
C HIS A 5 3.02 9.29 5.03
N TYR A 6 3.98 10.05 4.49
CA TYR A 6 4.75 9.63 3.32
C TYR A 6 5.65 8.43 3.61
N TYR A 7 6.40 8.45 4.73
CA TYR A 7 7.27 7.37 5.15
C TYR A 7 6.51 6.04 5.29
N PHE A 8 5.38 6.04 6.00
CA PHE A 8 4.59 4.82 6.18
C PHE A 8 3.89 4.38 4.90
N SER A 9 3.55 5.29 3.99
CA SER A 9 3.03 4.93 2.66
C SER A 9 4.07 4.17 1.83
N ILE A 10 5.30 4.69 1.74
CA ILE A 10 6.39 4.02 1.01
C ILE A 10 6.77 2.71 1.71
N SER A 11 6.81 2.69 3.04
CA SER A 11 7.09 1.47 3.80
C SER A 11 6.04 0.38 3.53
N SER A 12 4.75 0.74 3.51
CA SER A 12 3.68 -0.20 3.15
C SER A 12 3.89 -0.81 1.77
N GLN A 13 4.30 -0.02 0.78
CA GLN A 13 4.57 -0.51 -0.59
C GLN A 13 5.75 -1.51 -0.59
N VAL A 14 6.83 -1.18 0.10
CA VAL A 14 8.01 -2.06 0.20
C VAL A 14 7.68 -3.36 0.94
N TRP A 15 6.94 -3.29 2.05
CA TRP A 15 6.50 -4.49 2.79
C TRP A 15 5.56 -5.37 1.98
N TRP A 16 4.74 -4.77 1.11
CA TRP A 16 3.94 -5.55 0.17
C TRP A 16 4.81 -6.27 -0.86
N VAL A 17 5.85 -5.63 -1.39
CA VAL A 17 6.83 -6.30 -2.27
C VAL A 17 7.55 -7.44 -1.54
N VAL A 18 7.96 -7.24 -0.29
CA VAL A 18 8.54 -8.30 0.55
C VAL A 18 7.56 -9.46 0.74
N LEU A 19 6.26 -9.19 0.92
CA LEU A 19 5.23 -10.22 1.00
C LEU A 19 5.15 -11.05 -0.30
N CYS A 20 5.12 -10.38 -1.46
CA CYS A 20 5.13 -11.05 -2.76
C CYS A 20 6.43 -11.83 -3.02
N PHE A 21 7.57 -11.32 -2.55
CA PHE A 21 8.86 -11.97 -2.68
C PHE A 21 8.96 -13.23 -1.81
N THR A 22 8.59 -13.13 -0.53
CA THR A 22 8.53 -14.29 0.37
C THR A 22 7.54 -15.35 -0.12
N TRP A 23 6.42 -14.92 -0.69
CA TRP A 23 5.49 -15.79 -1.40
C TRP A 23 6.17 -16.52 -2.56
N PHE A 24 6.88 -15.80 -3.42
CA PHE A 24 7.62 -16.38 -4.52
C PHE A 24 8.68 -17.40 -4.06
N LEU A 25 9.47 -17.07 -3.02
CA LEU A 25 10.46 -18.00 -2.45
C LEU A 25 9.80 -19.29 -1.93
N ALA A 26 8.69 -19.16 -1.21
CA ALA A 26 7.95 -20.30 -0.68
C ALA A 26 7.29 -21.14 -1.78
N ALA A 27 6.67 -20.52 -2.79
CA ALA A 27 5.86 -21.21 -3.79
C ALA A 27 6.65 -21.73 -4.99
N PHE A 28 7.66 -20.98 -5.45
CA PHE A 28 8.45 -21.31 -6.63
C PHE A 28 9.75 -22.02 -6.25
N LEU A 29 10.51 -21.45 -5.32
CA LEU A 29 11.77 -22.05 -4.88
C LEU A 29 11.60 -23.11 -3.79
N LYS A 30 10.37 -23.28 -3.26
CA LYS A 30 10.04 -24.27 -2.22
C LYS A 30 10.88 -24.07 -0.95
N TRP A 31 11.24 -22.83 -0.63
CA TRP A 31 12.02 -22.54 0.56
C TRP A 31 11.22 -22.83 1.82
N ALA A 32 11.91 -23.43 2.80
CA ALA A 32 11.34 -23.66 4.12
C ALA A 32 11.24 -22.32 4.90
N PRO A 33 10.27 -22.16 5.81
CA PRO A 33 10.11 -20.94 6.60
C PRO A 33 11.40 -20.50 7.32
N GLU A 34 12.19 -21.46 7.80
CA GLU A 34 13.46 -21.23 8.50
C GLU A 34 14.49 -20.54 7.59
N SER A 35 14.51 -20.90 6.29
CA SER A 35 15.39 -20.29 5.29
C SER A 35 14.98 -18.86 4.97
N ILE A 36 13.67 -18.57 4.99
CA ILE A 36 13.14 -17.22 4.77
C ILE A 36 13.43 -16.35 6.01
N GLU A 37 13.31 -16.90 7.21
CA GLU A 37 13.60 -16.20 8.46
C GLU A 37 15.07 -15.75 8.56
N ALA A 38 16.00 -16.55 8.02
CA ALA A 38 17.41 -16.19 7.93
C ALA A 38 17.66 -14.90 7.09
N LEU A 39 16.72 -14.50 6.22
CA LEU A 39 16.79 -13.26 5.43
C LEU A 39 16.09 -12.06 6.09
N SER A 40 15.48 -12.22 7.27
CA SER A 40 14.68 -11.19 7.94
C SER A 40 15.39 -9.84 8.08
N THR A 41 16.69 -9.84 8.40
CA THR A 41 17.49 -8.62 8.53
C THR A 41 17.53 -7.83 7.21
N TYR A 42 17.72 -8.50 6.07
CA TYR A 42 17.71 -7.85 4.76
C TYR A 42 16.34 -7.25 4.43
N PHE A 43 15.25 -7.96 4.76
CA PHE A 43 13.90 -7.44 4.56
C PHE A 43 13.60 -6.21 5.42
N HIS A 44 14.05 -6.19 6.68
CA HIS A 44 13.90 -5.03 7.55
C HIS A 44 14.73 -3.84 7.07
N VAL A 45 15.97 -4.06 6.65
CA VAL A 45 16.82 -3.00 6.08
C VAL A 45 16.17 -2.41 4.82
N ALA A 46 15.62 -3.23 3.93
CA ALA A 46 14.89 -2.74 2.77
C ALA A 46 13.59 -2.00 3.16
N GLY A 47 12.78 -2.61 4.01
CA GLY A 47 11.46 -2.13 4.44
C GLY A 47 11.46 -0.79 5.18
N TRP A 48 12.59 -0.42 5.78
CA TRP A 48 12.77 0.85 6.50
C TRP A 48 13.78 1.78 5.84
N GLY A 49 14.81 1.22 5.19
CA GLY A 49 15.85 1.98 4.49
C GLY A 49 15.32 2.70 3.26
N PHE A 50 14.60 2.01 2.36
CA PHE A 50 14.04 2.65 1.17
C PHE A 50 13.08 3.81 1.52
N PRO A 51 12.10 3.64 2.44
CA PRO A 51 11.25 4.76 2.86
C PRO A 51 12.03 5.93 3.43
N THR A 52 13.10 5.68 4.18
CA THR A 52 13.98 6.73 4.72
C THR A 52 14.63 7.54 3.60
N LEU A 53 15.20 6.87 2.60
CA LEU A 53 15.85 7.52 1.45
C LEU A 53 14.87 8.35 0.62
N PHE A 54 13.69 7.80 0.31
CA PHE A 54 12.64 8.53 -0.41
C PHE A 54 12.17 9.75 0.38
N THR A 55 11.97 9.60 1.69
CA THR A 55 11.56 10.70 2.57
C THR A 55 12.61 11.81 2.62
N LEU A 56 13.90 11.45 2.68
CA LEU A 56 14.99 12.41 2.61
C LEU A 56 14.97 13.17 1.27
N GLY A 57 14.74 12.48 0.15
CA GLY A 57 14.63 13.10 -1.17
C GLY A 57 13.52 14.15 -1.25
N VAL A 58 12.34 13.86 -0.70
CA VAL A 58 11.22 14.81 -0.62
C VAL A 58 11.57 16.04 0.23
N LEU A 59 12.28 15.84 1.34
CA LEU A 59 12.70 16.93 2.23
C LEU A 59 13.72 17.84 1.55
N VAL A 60 14.73 17.26 0.89
CA VAL A 60 15.75 18.03 0.16
C VAL A 60 15.15 18.86 -0.97
N THR A 61 14.13 18.31 -1.64
CA THR A 61 13.47 18.97 -2.77
C THR A 61 12.32 19.90 -2.36
N ASN A 62 11.98 19.98 -1.06
CA ASN A 62 10.91 20.82 -0.50
C ASN A 62 9.54 20.65 -1.22
N GLN A 63 9.16 19.41 -1.53
CA GLN A 63 7.94 19.08 -2.31
C GLN A 63 6.70 18.78 -1.45
N VAL A 64 6.63 19.35 -0.25
CA VAL A 64 5.51 19.17 0.68
C VAL A 64 4.53 20.33 0.55
N ASP A 65 3.25 20.01 0.32
CA ASP A 65 2.17 20.99 0.15
C ASP A 65 0.97 20.65 1.06
N GLY A 66 0.09 21.63 1.29
CA GLY A 66 -1.18 21.41 1.99
C GLY A 66 -2.18 20.62 1.14
N ASP A 67 -2.85 19.64 1.75
CA ASP A 67 -4.00 18.95 1.16
C ASP A 67 -5.30 19.53 1.72
N VAL A 68 -6.07 20.19 0.86
CA VAL A 68 -7.32 20.86 1.22
C VAL A 68 -8.45 19.88 1.58
N PHE A 69 -8.38 18.62 1.15
CA PHE A 69 -9.43 17.63 1.42
C PHE A 69 -9.25 16.92 2.76
N THR A 70 -7.99 16.70 3.15
CA THR A 70 -7.65 15.97 4.38
C THR A 70 -7.21 16.90 5.51
N GLY A 71 -6.89 18.16 5.21
CA GLY A 71 -6.41 19.13 6.20
C GLY A 71 -5.00 18.85 6.72
N ILE A 72 -4.28 17.90 6.10
CA ILE A 72 -2.88 17.59 6.44
C ILE A 72 -1.93 18.05 5.33
N CYS A 73 -0.65 18.14 5.63
CA CYS A 73 0.37 18.32 4.59
C CYS A 73 0.72 16.96 3.96
N SER A 74 0.87 16.90 2.64
CA SER A 74 1.36 15.72 1.90
C SER A 74 2.16 16.12 0.66
N VAL A 75 2.81 15.13 0.03
CA VAL A 75 3.76 15.36 -1.06
C VAL A 75 3.03 15.55 -2.38
N GLY A 76 3.38 16.60 -3.12
CA GLY A 76 2.96 16.79 -4.51
C GLY A 76 1.46 17.04 -4.75
N ASN A 77 0.71 17.59 -3.80
CA ASN A 77 -0.74 17.80 -4.03
C ASN A 77 -1.02 18.87 -5.09
N LEU A 78 -0.22 19.94 -5.09
CA LEU A 78 -0.36 21.08 -6.01
C LEU A 78 0.69 21.07 -7.12
N ARG A 79 1.65 20.12 -7.06
CA ARG A 79 2.80 20.02 -7.95
C ARG A 79 2.77 18.65 -8.66
N PRO A 80 2.25 18.57 -9.90
CA PRO A 80 2.08 17.29 -10.60
C PRO A 80 3.40 16.55 -10.83
N ASP A 81 4.48 17.27 -11.12
CA ASP A 81 5.81 16.68 -11.27
C ASP A 81 6.27 15.96 -9.99
N ALA A 82 6.09 16.59 -8.84
CA ALA A 82 6.45 15.98 -7.57
C ALA A 82 5.56 14.78 -7.24
N LEU A 83 4.26 14.86 -7.53
CA LEU A 83 3.34 13.74 -7.36
C LEU A 83 3.77 12.53 -8.22
N PHE A 84 4.15 12.80 -9.46
CA PHE A 84 4.58 11.78 -10.41
C PHE A 84 5.86 11.07 -9.91
N HIS A 85 6.92 11.84 -9.62
CA HIS A 85 8.22 11.28 -9.28
C HIS A 85 8.30 10.67 -7.88
N PHE A 86 7.69 11.30 -6.88
CA PHE A 86 7.84 10.88 -5.49
C PHE A 86 6.72 9.95 -5.00
N VAL A 87 5.56 9.91 -5.66
CA VAL A 87 4.41 9.13 -5.18
C VAL A 87 3.98 8.09 -6.21
N PHE A 88 3.67 8.50 -7.45
CA PHE A 88 3.17 7.59 -8.48
C PHE A 88 4.23 6.59 -8.96
N LEU A 89 5.42 7.06 -9.33
CA LEU A 89 6.47 6.22 -9.88
C LEU A 89 6.94 5.13 -8.89
N PRO A 90 7.25 5.43 -7.61
CA PRO A 90 7.63 4.39 -6.63
C PRO A 90 6.50 3.38 -6.39
N HIS A 91 5.24 3.86 -6.38
CA HIS A 91 4.07 3.00 -6.19
C HIS A 91 3.87 2.04 -7.37
N VAL A 92 3.92 2.51 -8.61
CA VAL A 92 3.75 1.66 -9.80
C VAL A 92 4.91 0.68 -9.96
N ILE A 93 6.14 1.09 -9.69
CA ILE A 93 7.30 0.19 -9.71
C ILE A 93 7.12 -0.93 -8.67
N SER A 94 6.79 -0.56 -7.43
CA SER A 94 6.57 -1.54 -6.36
C SER A 94 5.42 -2.49 -6.72
N LEU A 95 4.29 -1.94 -7.18
CA LEU A 95 3.11 -2.70 -7.61
C LEU A 95 3.45 -3.68 -8.74
N GLY A 96 4.17 -3.23 -9.76
CA GLY A 96 4.59 -4.06 -10.89
C GLY A 96 5.49 -5.22 -10.47
N ILE A 97 6.52 -4.94 -9.66
CA ILE A 97 7.43 -5.96 -9.13
C ILE A 97 6.64 -7.02 -8.35
N GLY A 98 5.76 -6.59 -7.43
CA GLY A 98 4.99 -7.54 -6.63
C GLY A 98 3.97 -8.33 -7.43
N ILE A 99 3.32 -7.75 -8.46
CA ILE A 99 2.43 -8.49 -9.37
C ILE A 99 3.18 -9.61 -10.08
N VAL A 100 4.37 -9.31 -10.62
CA VAL A 100 5.20 -10.31 -11.33
C VAL A 100 5.58 -11.45 -10.39
N LEU A 101 6.13 -11.13 -9.21
CA LEU A 101 6.53 -12.13 -8.20
C LEU A 101 5.34 -12.97 -7.74
N PHE A 102 4.19 -12.32 -7.49
CA PHE A 102 2.97 -12.98 -7.06
C PHE A 102 2.44 -13.94 -8.14
N ALA A 103 2.37 -13.48 -9.39
CA ALA A 103 1.90 -14.28 -10.52
C ALA A 103 2.76 -15.53 -10.74
N VAL A 104 4.09 -15.39 -10.71
CA VAL A 104 5.01 -16.53 -10.86
C VAL A 104 4.81 -17.52 -9.70
N GLY A 105 4.74 -17.03 -8.46
CA GLY A 105 4.47 -17.87 -7.29
C GLY A 105 3.12 -18.59 -7.37
N PHE A 106 2.08 -17.90 -7.83
CA PHE A 106 0.72 -18.45 -7.97
C PHE A 106 0.65 -19.56 -9.03
N VAL A 107 1.25 -19.33 -10.22
CA VAL A 107 1.35 -20.35 -11.28
C VAL A 107 2.13 -21.57 -10.80
N SER A 108 3.24 -21.36 -10.09
CA SER A 108 4.04 -22.46 -9.51
C SER A 108 3.22 -23.31 -8.55
N MET A 109 2.47 -22.67 -7.66
CA MET A 109 1.63 -23.36 -6.68
C MET A 109 0.60 -24.28 -7.35
N PHE A 110 -0.06 -23.84 -8.43
CA PHE A 110 -1.00 -24.70 -9.16
C PHE A 110 -0.33 -25.88 -9.84
N ARG A 111 0.87 -25.70 -10.40
CA ARG A 111 1.64 -26.80 -11.00
C ARG A 111 1.97 -27.87 -9.95
N ILE A 112 2.42 -27.44 -8.77
CA ILE A 112 2.74 -28.35 -7.65
C ILE A 112 1.48 -29.09 -7.18
N ARG A 113 0.35 -28.41 -7.02
CA ARG A 113 -0.93 -29.04 -6.64
C ARG A 113 -1.37 -30.11 -7.64
N LYS A 114 -1.31 -29.79 -8.94
CA LYS A 114 -1.65 -30.74 -10.01
C LYS A 114 -0.74 -31.97 -9.99
N TYR A 115 0.56 -31.79 -9.70
CA TYR A 115 1.51 -32.89 -9.59
C TYR A 115 1.26 -33.76 -8.35
N ILE A 116 1.09 -33.15 -7.16
CA ILE A 116 0.87 -33.89 -5.90
C ILE A 116 -0.45 -34.65 -5.90
N TYR A 117 -1.54 -34.06 -6.43
CA TYR A 117 -2.82 -34.75 -6.54
C TYR A 117 -2.73 -36.05 -7.38
N ASN A 118 -1.86 -36.06 -8.39
CA ASN A 118 -1.65 -37.21 -9.25
C ASN A 118 -0.73 -38.28 -8.63
N VAL A 119 0.07 -37.94 -7.62
CA VAL A 119 1.06 -38.82 -6.99
C VAL A 119 0.69 -39.03 -5.52
N LYS A 120 -0.22 -39.99 -5.25
CA LYS A 120 -0.69 -40.36 -3.90
C LYS A 120 0.49 -40.74 -2.97
N HIS A 121 0.80 -39.91 -1.98
CA HIS A 121 1.72 -40.27 -0.88
C HIS A 121 1.15 -39.91 0.49
N ASN A 122 0.88 -40.93 1.31
CA ASN A 122 0.11 -40.86 2.57
C ASN A 122 0.88 -40.33 3.81
N GLY A 123 2.05 -39.71 3.65
CA GLY A 123 2.89 -39.27 4.80
C GLY A 123 3.31 -37.79 4.81
N ILE A 124 3.59 -37.21 3.64
CA ILE A 124 4.06 -35.82 3.48
C ILE A 124 2.88 -34.83 3.42
N GLU A 125 1.66 -35.33 3.25
CA GLU A 125 0.46 -34.50 3.05
C GLU A 125 0.16 -33.53 4.18
N GLN A 126 0.38 -33.87 5.45
CA GLN A 126 -0.05 -32.98 6.54
C GLN A 126 0.74 -31.66 6.58
N ASN A 127 2.06 -31.71 6.43
CA ASN A 127 2.90 -30.51 6.43
C ASN A 127 2.67 -29.69 5.16
N VAL A 128 2.51 -30.36 4.01
CA VAL A 128 2.15 -29.72 2.74
C VAL A 128 0.78 -29.04 2.82
N ARG A 129 -0.26 -29.69 3.38
CA ARG A 129 -1.60 -29.11 3.54
C ARG A 129 -1.61 -27.93 4.51
N LYS A 130 -0.76 -27.92 5.54
CA LYS A 130 -0.61 -26.77 6.44
C LYS A 130 0.04 -25.59 5.71
N LEU A 131 1.12 -25.84 4.98
CA LEU A 131 1.79 -24.83 4.15
C LEU A 131 0.82 -24.31 3.09
N GLU A 132 0.04 -25.18 2.45
CA GLU A 132 -0.95 -24.82 1.44
C GLU A 132 -2.08 -23.93 1.99
N LYS A 133 -2.60 -24.23 3.18
CA LYS A 133 -3.59 -23.37 3.86
C LYS A 133 -3.01 -22.00 4.21
N LEU A 134 -1.79 -21.97 4.75
CA LEU A 134 -1.08 -20.72 5.00
C LEU A 134 -0.92 -19.94 3.69
N MET A 135 -0.60 -20.67 2.63
CA MET A 135 -0.33 -20.10 1.34
C MET A 135 -1.57 -19.49 0.67
N MET A 136 -2.69 -20.22 0.62
CA MET A 136 -3.94 -19.68 0.06
C MET A 136 -4.42 -18.43 0.78
N ARG A 137 -4.24 -18.41 2.11
CA ARG A 137 -4.55 -17.24 2.91
C ARG A 137 -3.73 -16.05 2.40
N LEU A 138 -2.41 -16.21 2.26
CA LEU A 138 -1.52 -15.13 1.83
C LEU A 138 -1.86 -14.63 0.42
N SER A 139 -2.21 -15.54 -0.49
CA SER A 139 -2.68 -15.17 -1.83
C SER A 139 -3.94 -14.34 -1.83
N LEU A 140 -4.94 -14.70 -1.02
CA LEU A 140 -6.17 -13.94 -0.90
C LEU A 140 -5.87 -12.51 -0.43
N PHE A 141 -5.02 -12.37 0.57
CA PHE A 141 -4.62 -11.07 1.09
C PHE A 141 -3.87 -10.23 0.05
N ALA A 142 -2.92 -10.83 -0.68
CA ALA A 142 -2.20 -10.15 -1.74
C ALA A 142 -3.13 -9.65 -2.86
N VAL A 143 -4.13 -10.46 -3.27
CA VAL A 143 -5.15 -10.05 -4.25
C VAL A 143 -6.04 -8.94 -3.73
N CYS A 144 -6.48 -9.02 -2.48
CA CYS A 144 -7.25 -7.96 -1.84
C CYS A 144 -6.48 -6.64 -1.69
N TYR A 145 -5.15 -6.68 -1.57
CA TYR A 145 -4.29 -5.48 -1.60
C TYR A 145 -4.15 -4.91 -3.02
N MET A 146 -4.01 -5.77 -4.04
CA MET A 146 -3.80 -5.31 -5.43
C MET A 146 -4.96 -4.43 -5.94
N ILE A 147 -6.20 -4.76 -5.59
CA ILE A 147 -7.39 -4.00 -6.05
C ILE A 147 -7.32 -2.51 -5.64
N PRO A 148 -7.24 -2.14 -4.35
CA PRO A 148 -7.11 -0.75 -3.94
C PRO A 148 -5.79 -0.13 -4.40
N ALA A 149 -4.69 -0.89 -4.48
CA ALA A 149 -3.42 -0.36 -4.99
C ALA A 149 -3.49 0.06 -6.46
N ILE A 150 -4.21 -0.69 -7.31
CA ILE A 150 -4.45 -0.34 -8.71
C ILE A 150 -5.37 0.87 -8.81
N VAL A 151 -6.47 0.91 -8.05
CA VAL A 151 -7.37 2.08 -8.01
C VAL A 151 -6.59 3.33 -7.60
N TYR A 152 -5.77 3.23 -6.56
CA TYR A 152 -4.90 4.32 -6.12
C TYR A 152 -3.94 4.78 -7.21
N ALA A 153 -3.29 3.85 -7.93
CA ALA A 153 -2.42 4.18 -9.07
C ALA A 153 -3.18 4.93 -10.19
N ILE A 154 -4.41 4.49 -10.52
CA ILE A 154 -5.25 5.17 -11.51
C ILE A 154 -5.59 6.59 -11.05
N CYS A 155 -6.00 6.77 -9.79
CA CYS A 155 -6.30 8.11 -9.25
C CYS A 155 -5.08 9.03 -9.28
N LEU A 156 -3.89 8.52 -8.92
CA LEU A 156 -2.65 9.28 -9.00
C LEU A 156 -2.32 9.67 -10.45
N PHE A 157 -2.44 8.73 -11.39
CA PHE A 157 -2.19 9.02 -12.80
C PHE A 157 -3.13 10.10 -13.32
N LEU A 158 -4.43 9.95 -13.12
CA LEU A 158 -5.42 10.95 -13.52
C LEU A 158 -5.13 12.32 -12.88
N GLN A 159 -4.76 12.36 -11.60
CA GLN A 159 -4.36 13.61 -10.96
C GLN A 159 -3.12 14.22 -11.62
N THR A 160 -2.08 13.45 -11.92
CA THR A 160 -0.88 13.98 -12.58
C THR A 160 -1.17 14.55 -13.96
N GLN A 161 -2.09 13.95 -14.72
CA GLN A 161 -2.40 14.38 -16.09
C GLN A 161 -3.25 15.66 -16.13
N TYR A 162 -4.18 15.82 -15.19
CA TYR A 162 -5.17 16.90 -15.24
C TYR A 162 -4.93 18.03 -14.22
N ALA A 163 -3.97 17.89 -13.29
CA ALA A 163 -3.74 18.89 -12.24
C ALA A 163 -3.44 20.30 -12.78
N ASP A 164 -2.63 20.44 -13.83
CA ASP A 164 -2.29 21.76 -14.40
C ASP A 164 -3.51 22.44 -15.02
N ALA A 165 -4.34 21.66 -15.72
CA ALA A 165 -5.60 22.15 -16.27
C ALA A 165 -6.55 22.60 -15.16
N TRP A 166 -6.69 21.81 -14.10
CA TRP A 166 -7.51 22.15 -12.93
C TRP A 166 -7.01 23.41 -12.22
N LEU A 167 -5.70 23.57 -12.07
CA LEU A 167 -5.10 24.73 -11.41
C LEU A 167 -5.26 25.99 -12.25
N THR A 168 -5.07 25.88 -13.57
CA THR A 168 -5.29 26.98 -14.52
C THR A 168 -6.75 27.42 -14.53
N ASN A 169 -7.69 26.47 -14.56
CA ASN A 169 -9.12 26.74 -14.48
C ASN A 169 -9.48 27.43 -13.15
N TRP A 170 -8.98 26.91 -12.02
CA TRP A 170 -9.18 27.53 -10.71
C TRP A 170 -8.63 28.96 -10.65
N TYR A 171 -7.42 29.18 -11.18
CA TYR A 171 -6.78 30.50 -11.23
C TYR A 171 -7.60 31.47 -12.09
N SER A 172 -8.04 31.04 -13.27
CA SER A 172 -8.89 31.85 -14.18
C SER A 172 -10.17 32.31 -13.50
N ILE A 173 -10.89 31.40 -12.85
CA ILE A 173 -12.16 31.70 -12.16
C ILE A 173 -11.93 32.71 -11.04
N ARG A 174 -10.88 32.53 -10.23
CA ARG A 174 -10.60 33.41 -9.08
C ARG A 174 -10.08 34.78 -9.52
N CYS A 175 -9.26 34.84 -10.57
CA CYS A 175 -8.75 36.08 -11.13
C CYS A 175 -9.87 36.94 -11.73
N ASN A 176 -10.88 36.33 -12.36
CA ASN A 176 -11.98 37.06 -13.01
C ASN A 176 -13.11 37.49 -12.08
N ARG A 177 -13.06 37.13 -10.80
CA ARG A 177 -14.08 37.50 -9.82
C ARG A 177 -14.06 38.99 -9.44
N PRO A 178 -15.22 39.58 -9.09
CA PRO A 178 -15.28 40.97 -8.65
C PRO A 178 -14.57 41.20 -7.31
N ASP A 179 -14.55 40.21 -6.42
CA ASP A 179 -13.87 40.23 -5.12
C ASP A 179 -12.38 39.79 -5.19
N ARG A 180 -11.77 39.77 -6.39
CA ARG A 180 -10.39 39.29 -6.64
C ARG A 180 -9.31 39.92 -5.75
N LEU A 181 -9.47 41.18 -5.34
CA LEU A 181 -8.52 41.88 -4.47
C LEU A 181 -8.44 41.23 -3.07
N SER A 182 -9.55 40.66 -2.58
CA SER A 182 -9.57 39.96 -1.28
C SER A 182 -8.76 38.66 -1.28
N PHE A 183 -8.52 38.08 -2.46
CA PHE A 183 -7.70 36.87 -2.65
C PHE A 183 -6.26 37.18 -3.10
N GLY A 184 -5.86 38.46 -3.12
CA GLY A 184 -4.50 38.88 -3.46
C GLY A 184 -4.20 39.07 -4.96
N PHE A 185 -5.22 39.07 -5.83
CA PHE A 185 -5.01 39.30 -7.27
C PHE A 185 -4.97 40.80 -7.61
N THR A 186 -3.77 41.36 -7.73
CA THR A 186 -3.54 42.78 -8.04
C THR A 186 -3.29 43.09 -9.52
N GLN A 187 -3.04 42.06 -10.35
CA GLN A 187 -2.76 42.23 -11.78
C GLN A 187 -3.96 42.81 -12.55
N ASN A 188 -3.76 43.27 -13.80
CA ASN A 188 -4.88 43.72 -14.62
C ASN A 188 -5.74 42.51 -15.05
N ARG A 189 -7.04 42.71 -15.28
CA ARG A 189 -7.97 41.64 -15.64
C ARG A 189 -7.67 41.01 -16.99
N ASP A 190 -7.13 41.79 -17.92
CA ASP A 190 -6.74 41.33 -19.26
C ASP A 190 -5.58 40.31 -19.23
N GLN A 191 -4.85 40.23 -18.11
CA GLN A 191 -3.78 39.25 -17.89
C GLN A 191 -4.28 37.96 -17.23
N CYS A 192 -5.58 37.88 -16.86
CA CYS A 192 -6.14 36.63 -16.37
C CYS A 192 -6.28 35.64 -17.55
N PRO A 193 -5.90 34.36 -17.37
CA PRO A 193 -6.16 33.33 -18.37
C PRO A 193 -7.65 33.30 -18.71
N ILE A 194 -7.99 33.24 -20.00
CA ILE A 194 -9.36 33.11 -20.48
C ILE A 194 -9.65 31.61 -20.67
N ASP A 195 -10.71 31.14 -20.01
CA ASP A 195 -11.08 29.73 -19.94
C ASP A 195 -11.60 29.22 -21.30
N MET A 196 -10.88 28.29 -21.95
CA MET A 196 -11.37 27.60 -23.15
C MET A 196 -11.89 26.18 -22.87
N ASP A 197 -11.60 25.62 -21.69
CA ASP A 197 -12.09 24.29 -21.34
C ASP A 197 -12.31 24.17 -19.82
N SER A 198 -13.58 24.10 -19.41
CA SER A 198 -13.98 24.06 -18.02
C SER A 198 -13.83 22.66 -17.41
N MET A 199 -12.59 22.17 -17.34
CA MET A 199 -12.28 20.90 -16.70
C MET A 199 -12.06 21.10 -15.20
N LYS A 200 -12.96 20.58 -14.39
CA LYS A 200 -12.90 20.64 -12.93
C LYS A 200 -12.49 19.28 -12.34
N PRO A 201 -11.76 19.26 -11.21
CA PRO A 201 -11.45 18.02 -10.52
C PRO A 201 -12.72 17.32 -10.06
N GLU A 202 -12.88 16.05 -10.44
CA GLU A 202 -13.96 15.22 -9.92
C GLU A 202 -13.67 14.86 -8.46
N LYS A 203 -14.61 15.18 -7.56
CA LYS A 203 -14.50 14.85 -6.13
C LYS A 203 -14.34 13.35 -5.88
N ALA A 204 -14.92 12.52 -6.75
CA ALA A 204 -14.83 11.07 -6.68
C ALA A 204 -13.39 10.57 -6.77
N LEU A 205 -12.55 11.19 -7.60
CA LEU A 205 -11.14 10.82 -7.75
C LEU A 205 -10.40 10.88 -6.42
N PHE A 206 -10.56 11.98 -5.69
CA PHE A 206 -9.94 12.18 -4.38
C PHE A 206 -10.52 11.23 -3.33
N PHE A 207 -11.84 11.03 -3.34
CA PHE A 207 -12.50 10.06 -2.45
C PHE A 207 -11.92 8.65 -2.64
N PHE A 208 -11.83 8.15 -3.88
CA PHE A 208 -11.28 6.82 -4.16
C PHE A 208 -9.77 6.73 -3.87
N ARG A 209 -9.01 7.81 -4.08
CA ARG A 209 -7.60 7.90 -3.70
C ARG A 209 -7.41 7.63 -2.21
N TYR A 210 -8.11 8.36 -1.35
CA TYR A 210 -7.96 8.21 0.11
C TYR A 210 -8.58 6.91 0.62
N LEU A 211 -9.75 6.51 0.09
CA LEU A 211 -10.39 5.26 0.45
C LEU A 211 -9.45 4.07 0.17
N SER A 212 -8.78 4.07 -0.98
CA SER A 212 -7.84 3.00 -1.35
C SER A 212 -6.68 2.86 -0.36
N GLN A 213 -6.17 3.98 0.16
CA GLN A 213 -5.11 3.96 1.18
C GLN A 213 -5.63 3.40 2.53
N LEU A 214 -6.85 3.75 2.93
CA LEU A 214 -7.45 3.29 4.19
C LEU A 214 -7.84 1.81 4.14
N VAL A 215 -8.39 1.34 3.02
CA VAL A 215 -8.83 -0.05 2.84
C VAL A 215 -7.67 -1.02 3.05
N ILE A 216 -6.46 -0.68 2.59
CA ILE A 216 -5.26 -1.50 2.81
C ILE A 216 -5.03 -1.77 4.30
N GLY A 217 -5.09 -0.72 5.14
CA GLY A 217 -4.93 -0.85 6.59
C GLY A 217 -6.03 -1.70 7.24
N ILE A 218 -7.28 -1.53 6.79
CA ILE A 218 -8.42 -2.32 7.27
C ILE A 218 -8.23 -3.81 6.92
N MET A 219 -7.76 -4.13 5.71
CA MET A 219 -7.50 -5.51 5.30
C MET A 219 -6.38 -6.16 6.13
N CYS A 220 -5.35 -5.42 6.51
CA CYS A 220 -4.32 -5.90 7.44
C CYS A 220 -4.90 -6.25 8.82
N ALA A 221 -5.87 -5.49 9.32
CA ALA A 221 -6.54 -5.79 10.58
C ALA A 221 -7.38 -7.07 10.49
N PHE A 222 -8.17 -7.22 9.42
CA PHE A 222 -8.93 -8.45 9.16
C PHE A 222 -8.04 -9.68 9.04
N TRP A 223 -6.84 -9.54 8.49
CA TRP A 223 -5.86 -10.62 8.44
C TRP A 223 -5.51 -11.16 9.82
N ILE A 224 -5.35 -10.30 10.82
CA ILE A 224 -4.96 -10.70 12.17
C ILE A 224 -6.15 -11.33 12.91
N CYS A 225 -7.38 -10.97 12.57
CA CYS A 225 -8.59 -11.54 13.16
C CYS A 225 -8.74 -13.04 12.79
N SER A 226 -8.32 -13.91 13.70
CA SER A 226 -8.49 -15.36 13.56
C SER A 226 -8.86 -16.00 14.89
N PRO A 227 -9.49 -17.20 14.90
CA PRO A 227 -9.76 -17.92 16.14
C PRO A 227 -8.51 -18.17 16.98
N LYS A 228 -7.35 -18.33 16.34
CA LYS A 228 -6.05 -18.49 17.03
C LYS A 228 -5.64 -17.22 17.76
N THR A 229 -5.89 -16.07 17.14
CA THR A 229 -5.63 -14.75 17.74
C THR A 229 -6.50 -14.57 18.97
N TYR A 230 -7.81 -14.81 18.86
CA TYR A 230 -8.73 -14.76 20.00
C TYR A 230 -8.28 -15.67 21.15
N GLY A 231 -7.93 -16.92 20.86
CA GLY A 231 -7.42 -17.86 21.87
C GLY A 231 -6.13 -17.39 22.54
N SER A 232 -5.21 -16.77 21.79
CA SER A 232 -3.96 -16.23 22.33
C SER A 232 -4.20 -15.02 23.25
N TYR A 233 -5.10 -14.11 22.85
CA TYR A 233 -5.49 -12.97 23.68
C TYR A 233 -6.28 -13.40 24.92
N ALA A 234 -7.15 -14.40 24.81
CA ALA A 234 -7.86 -14.97 25.96
C ALA A 234 -6.88 -15.61 26.96
N GLN A 235 -5.85 -16.31 26.49
CA GLN A 235 -4.80 -16.87 27.35
C GLN A 235 -3.94 -15.77 27.99
N ALA A 236 -3.56 -14.74 27.24
CA ALA A 236 -2.82 -13.60 27.79
C ALA A 236 -3.64 -12.86 28.86
N TYR A 237 -4.92 -12.61 28.59
CA TYR A 237 -5.86 -12.01 29.53
C TYR A 237 -6.01 -12.86 30.79
N ALA A 238 -6.21 -14.18 30.63
CA ALA A 238 -6.31 -15.09 31.77
C ALA A 238 -5.03 -15.13 32.62
N ARG A 239 -3.84 -15.03 31.99
CA ARG A 239 -2.56 -14.94 32.71
C ARG A 239 -2.43 -13.63 33.50
N ILE A 240 -2.81 -12.51 32.91
CA ILE A 240 -2.73 -11.18 33.54
C ILE A 240 -3.74 -11.05 34.69
N VAL A 241 -4.97 -11.50 34.48
CA VAL A 241 -6.07 -11.30 35.43
C VAL A 241 -6.12 -12.39 36.50
N HIS A 242 -5.83 -13.64 36.14
CA HIS A 242 -5.97 -14.77 37.06
C HIS A 242 -4.64 -15.37 37.53
N GLY A 243 -3.49 -14.87 37.04
CA GLY A 243 -2.16 -15.37 37.42
C GLY A 243 -1.90 -16.86 37.09
N ARG A 244 -2.85 -17.53 36.40
CA ARG A 244 -2.80 -18.97 36.13
C ARG A 244 -2.39 -19.21 34.69
N SER A 245 -1.24 -19.84 34.51
CA SER A 245 -0.94 -20.52 33.26
C SER A 245 -1.62 -21.90 33.31
N PRO A 246 -2.59 -22.24 32.44
CA PRO A 246 -2.91 -23.64 32.23
C PRO A 246 -1.76 -24.20 31.40
N VAL A 247 -0.73 -24.72 32.08
CA VAL A 247 0.21 -25.63 31.44
C VAL A 247 -0.61 -26.85 31.06
N ARG A 248 -0.95 -26.97 29.77
CA ARG A 248 -1.54 -28.19 29.24
C ARG A 248 -0.42 -29.24 29.25
N THR A 249 -0.26 -29.93 30.37
CA THR A 249 0.53 -31.16 30.43
C THR A 249 -0.22 -32.17 29.57
N ASN A 250 0.21 -32.34 28.31
CA ASN A 250 -0.12 -33.55 27.58
C ASN A 250 0.63 -34.68 28.27
N VAL A 251 -0.03 -35.32 29.24
CA VAL A 251 0.39 -36.61 29.77
C VAL A 251 -0.31 -37.65 28.89
N HIS A 252 0.52 -38.29 28.07
CA HIS A 252 0.35 -39.54 27.31
C HIS A 252 -0.95 -39.80 26.54
#